data_AF-A0A965I1C1-F1
#
_entry.id   AF-A0A965I1C1-F1
#
_cell.length_a   1.000
_cell.length_b   1.000
_cell.length_c   1.000
_cell.angle_alpha   90.00
_cell.angle_beta   90.00
_cell.angle_gamma   90.00
#
_symmetry.space_group_name_H-M   'P 1'
#
loop_
_entity.id
_entity.type
_entity.pdbx_description
1 polymer ?
#
loop_
_entity_poly.entity_id
_entity_poly.type
_entity_poly.pdbx_seq_one_letter_code
_entity_poly.pdbx_strand_id
1 'polypeptide(L)' 'MGNENFSEEKAQPSQDINKQVALLEVLALGCKKHPSYRAIRKATGKCDDCVVVWNARQELQNFYLG' A
#
# COMPACT_ATOMS: atom_id res chain seq x y z
N MET A 1 -14.37 -26.02 -33.11
CA MET A 1 -14.88 -24.69 -32.74
C MET A 1 -14.61 -24.51 -31.26
N GLY A 2 -13.95 -23.42 -30.87
CA GLY A 2 -13.46 -23.17 -29.50
C GLY A 2 -11.94 -23.09 -29.46
N ASN A 3 -11.40 -22.01 -30.02
CA ASN A 3 -9.99 -21.66 -29.85
C ASN A 3 -9.94 -20.68 -28.68
N GLU A 4 -9.63 -21.18 -27.50
CA GLU A 4 -9.48 -20.39 -26.28
C GLU A 4 -8.15 -19.65 -26.36
N ASN A 5 -8.14 -18.57 -27.15
CA ASN A 5 -7.10 -17.57 -27.07
C ASN A 5 -7.25 -16.85 -25.73
N PHE A 6 -6.75 -17.47 -24.67
CA PHE A 6 -6.42 -16.77 -23.43
C PHE A 6 -5.18 -15.93 -23.77
N SER A 7 -5.45 -14.74 -24.30
CA SER A 7 -4.43 -13.72 -24.52
C SER A 7 -3.76 -13.46 -23.18
N GLU A 8 -2.58 -14.03 -22.99
CA GLU A 8 -1.62 -13.61 -21.99
C GLU A 8 -1.19 -12.19 -22.34
N GLU A 9 -2.04 -11.22 -22.00
CA GLU A 9 -1.63 -9.84 -21.81
C GLU A 9 -0.51 -9.87 -20.78
N LYS A 10 0.73 -9.75 -21.27
CA LYS A 10 1.90 -9.52 -20.46
C LYS A 10 1.70 -8.16 -19.80
N ALA A 11 1.05 -8.15 -18.64
CA ALA A 11 0.98 -6.99 -17.77
C ALA A 11 2.41 -6.66 -17.36
N GLN A 12 3.07 -5.74 -18.06
CA GLN A 12 4.31 -5.15 -17.59
C GLN A 12 4.06 -4.69 -16.14
N PRO A 13 4.74 -5.26 -15.13
CA PRO A 13 4.64 -4.74 -13.78
C PRO A 13 5.36 -3.39 -13.81
N SER A 14 4.59 -2.31 -13.94
CA SER A 14 5.08 -0.97 -13.71
C SER A 14 5.75 -0.98 -12.33
N GLN A 15 6.99 -0.49 -12.26
CA GLN A 15 7.82 -0.52 -11.04
C GLN A 15 7.06 0.01 -9.80
N ASP A 16 6.04 0.83 -10.03
CA ASP A 16 5.10 1.38 -9.05
C ASP A 16 4.19 0.36 -8.36
N ILE A 17 3.75 -0.72 -9.03
CA ILE A 17 2.83 -1.69 -8.43
C ILE A 17 3.49 -2.41 -7.24
N ASN A 18 4.75 -2.84 -7.40
CA ASN A 18 5.48 -3.49 -6.31
C ASN A 18 5.66 -2.55 -5.11
N LYS A 19 5.87 -1.26 -5.37
CA LYS A 19 5.98 -0.26 -4.31
C LYS A 19 4.64 -0.01 -3.62
N GLN A 20 3.54 0.05 -4.36
CA GLN A 20 2.19 0.15 -3.80
C GLN A 20 1.86 -1.07 -2.91
N VAL A 21 2.18 -2.27 -3.37
CA VAL A 21 1.99 -3.51 -2.60
C VAL A 21 2.79 -3.46 -1.30
N ALA A 22 4.07 -3.09 -1.35
CA ALA A 22 4.90 -2.97 -0.15
C ALA A 22 4.36 -1.93 0.85
N LEU A 23 3.87 -0.79 0.36
CA LEU A 23 3.22 0.22 1.22
C LEU A 23 1.95 -0.34 1.86
N LEU A 24 1.10 -1.03 1.10
CA LEU A 24 -0.11 -1.67 1.61
C LEU A 24 0.19 -2.75 2.67
N GLU A 25 1.28 -3.51 2.51
CA GLU A 25 1.74 -4.48 3.51
C GLU A 25 2.14 -3.82 4.83
N VAL A 26 2.89 -2.70 4.77
CA VAL A 26 3.23 -1.91 5.96
C VAL A 26 1.97 -1.42 6.66
N LEU A 27 0.98 -0.95 5.90
CA LEU A 27 -0.33 -0.53 6.44
C LEU A 27 -1.06 -1.69 7.14
N ALA A 28 -1.10 -2.86 6.50
CA ALA A 28 -1.76 -4.04 7.05
C ALA A 28 -1.10 -4.54 8.34
N LEU A 29 0.23 -4.59 8.39
CA LEU A 29 0.99 -4.97 9.58
C LEU A 29 0.83 -3.95 10.71
N GLY A 30 0.91 -2.66 10.38
CA GLY A 30 0.67 -1.56 11.32
C GLY A 30 -0.73 -1.61 11.95
N CYS A 31 -1.76 -1.86 11.13
CA CYS A 31 -3.15 -1.99 11.58
C CYS A 31 -3.38 -3.17 12.52
N LYS A 32 -2.60 -4.25 12.40
CA LYS A 32 -2.68 -5.41 13.31
C LYS A 32 -2.07 -5.10 14.68
N LYS A 33 -1.03 -4.26 14.73
CA LYS A 33 -0.34 -3.89 15.98
C LYS A 33 -1.03 -2.75 16.72
N HIS A 34 -1.46 -1.71 16.01
CA HIS A 34 -2.02 -0.50 16.62
C HIS A 34 -3.35 -0.11 15.96
N PRO A 35 -4.51 -0.35 16.62
CA PRO A 35 -5.82 -0.02 16.04
C PRO A 35 -6.01 1.49 15.88
N SER A 36 -5.29 2.32 16.64
CA SER A 36 -5.28 3.78 16.50
C SER A 36 -4.79 4.23 15.13
N TYR A 37 -4.08 3.39 14.37
CA TYR A 37 -3.68 3.70 13.01
C TYR A 37 -4.86 3.68 12.01
N ARG A 38 -5.96 2.97 12.34
CA ARG A 38 -7.23 3.14 11.60
C ARG A 38 -7.82 4.54 11.78
N ALA A 39 -7.44 5.26 12.84
CA ALA A 39 -7.88 6.62 13.02
C ALA A 39 -7.23 7.51 11.97
N ILE A 40 -8.02 8.42 11.38
CA ILE A 40 -7.67 9.34 10.29
C ILE A 40 -6.52 10.33 10.64
N ARG A 41 -5.93 10.22 11.83
CA ARG A 41 -5.10 11.24 12.47
C ARG A 41 -3.61 10.95 12.27
N LYS A 42 -2.81 12.02 12.17
CA LYS A 42 -1.35 11.96 12.06
C LYS A 42 -0.72 11.26 13.28
N ALA A 43 0.34 10.49 13.05
CA ALA A 43 1.14 9.91 14.12
C ALA A 43 1.76 11.00 15.01
N THR A 44 1.66 10.84 16.33
CA THR A 44 2.14 11.82 17.31
C THR A 44 3.67 11.79 17.53
N GLY A 45 4.38 10.88 16.86
CA GLY A 45 5.84 10.71 17.02
C GLY A 45 6.26 9.93 18.28
N LYS A 46 5.31 9.50 19.12
CA LYS A 46 5.59 8.75 20.36
C LYS A 46 5.73 7.24 20.16
N CYS A 47 5.52 6.76 18.94
CA CYS A 47 5.61 5.35 18.57
C CYS A 47 6.18 5.26 17.16
N ASP A 48 7.33 4.60 17.04
CA ASP A 48 8.05 4.49 15.77
C ASP A 48 7.23 3.73 14.72
N ASP A 49 6.59 2.62 15.13
CA ASP A 49 5.66 1.88 14.28
C ASP A 49 4.54 2.79 13.75
N CYS A 50 3.97 3.68 14.58
CA CYS A 50 2.94 4.62 14.12
C CYS A 50 3.48 5.61 13.08
N VAL A 51 4.73 6.06 13.23
CA VAL A 51 5.37 6.99 12.28
C VAL A 51 5.64 6.31 10.95
N VAL A 52 6.20 5.10 10.95
CA VAL A 52 6.47 4.31 9.74
C VAL A 52 5.19 4.08 8.95
N VAL A 53 4.13 3.65 9.63
CA VAL A 53 2.86 3.35 8.97
C VAL A 53 2.18 4.64 8.49
N TRP A 54 2.30 5.76 9.21
CA TRP A 54 1.80 7.07 8.74
C TRP A 54 2.51 7.54 7.47
N ASN A 55 3.83 7.44 7.43
CA ASN A 55 4.62 7.80 6.25
C ASN A 55 4.24 6.93 5.05
N ALA A 56 4.06 5.62 5.25
CA ALA A 56 3.63 4.72 4.17
C ALA A 56 2.28 5.11 3.56
N ARG A 57 1.34 5.59 4.37
CA ARG A 57 0.05 6.11 3.86
C ARG A 57 0.19 7.41 3.09
N GLN A 58 1.05 8.33 3.55
CA GLN A 58 1.31 9.57 2.82
C GLN A 58 1.92 9.26 1.45
N GLU A 59 2.89 8.34 1.38
CA GLU A 59 3.44 7.88 0.10
C GLU A 59 2.36 7.27 -0.78
N LEU A 60 1.53 6.36 -0.25
CA LEU A 60 0.45 5.73 -1.01
C LEU A 60 -0.56 6.75 -1.53
N GLN A 61 -0.89 7.77 -0.73
CA GLN A 61 -1.80 8.83 -1.14
C GLN A 61 -1.18 9.70 -2.25
N ASN A 62 0.11 10.00 -2.16
CA ASN A 62 0.83 10.70 -3.23
C ASN A 62 0.87 9.87 -4.52
N PHE A 63 0.94 8.53 -4.43
CA PHE A 63 0.87 7.66 -5.61
C PHE A 63 -0.47 7.73 -6.36
N TYR A 64 -1.59 7.93 -5.66
CA TYR A 64 -2.93 7.95 -6.27
C TYR A 64 -3.45 9.35 -6.62
N LEU A 65 -2.95 10.40 -5.96
CA LEU A 65 -3.41 11.78 -6.16
C LEU A 65 -2.39 12.66 -6.90
N GLY A 66 -1.24 12.09 -7.28
CA GLY A 66 -0.19 12.73 -8.07
C GLY A 66 -0.41 12.58 -9.57
#